data_AF-A0A6J0SL61-F1
#
_entry.id   AF-A0A6J0SL61-F1
#
_cell.length_a   1.000
_cell.length_b   1.000
_cell.length_c   1.000
_cell.angle_alpha   90.00
_cell.angle_beta   90.00
_cell.angle_gamma   90.00
#
_symmetry.space_group_name_H-M   'P 1'
#
loop_
_entity.id
_entity.type
_entity.pdbx_description
1 polymer ?
#
loop_
_entity_poly.entity_id
_entity_poly.type
_entity_poly.pdbx_seq_one_letter_code
_entity_poly.pdbx_strand_id
1 'polypeptide(L)'
;MKETPLSNCEKRFILRAIEERKRLDGRQCYDYRNLRISFGTDYGCCIVELGKTRVLGQVSCELVSPKPNRATEGILFFNLELSPMASPAFEPGRQSELLVKLNRLLERCLRNSKCIDTESLCVVAGEKVWQIRVDLHVLNHNGNIIDAASIAAIVALCHFRRPDVSVQGEEVTLYTPEERDPVPLSIHHMPICVSFAFFQQGTYLLVDPSEQEERVMDGLLVIAMNKHREICTIQSSGGIMLLKDQVLRCSKITGVKVAEITELIQKALENDQKVRKEGGKCGFAESIPNQRITAFKIEEAPVDTKDVQVQAEEIIANAFPPSEVLAKPVLWTSGTAQIGEGLENSWGDFEGSEREEEEDEVAQDERIPAEDQDMEIGGAAAGNQKDETIVLSDSEEEVVILEPEITQNRTEASHKQNMNKKPVGKKRKKRAAK
;
A
#
# COMPACT_ATOMS: atom_id res chain seq x y z
N MET A 1 7.27 13.39 16.39
CA MET A 1 6.28 12.80 17.34
C MET A 1 6.87 11.50 17.88
N LYS A 2 6.47 11.00 19.05
CA LYS A 2 7.14 9.85 19.67
C LYS A 2 6.35 8.57 19.45
N GLU A 3 7.04 7.45 19.23
CA GLU A 3 6.40 6.13 19.16
C GLU A 3 5.61 5.81 20.43
N THR A 4 4.47 5.16 20.25
CA THR A 4 3.69 4.61 21.35
C THR A 4 4.49 3.46 21.99
N PRO A 5 4.80 3.52 23.30
CA PRO A 5 5.50 2.43 23.97
C PRO A 5 4.61 1.19 24.03
N LEU A 6 5.22 0.01 23.87
CA LEU A 6 4.52 -1.27 23.97
C LEU A 6 4.27 -1.61 25.45
N SER A 7 3.05 -2.06 25.78
CA SER A 7 2.73 -2.48 27.14
C SER A 7 3.42 -3.79 27.51
N ASN A 8 3.81 -3.93 28.77
CA ASN A 8 4.35 -5.20 29.30
C ASN A 8 3.34 -6.35 29.18
N CYS A 9 2.04 -6.05 29.28
CA CYS A 9 0.99 -7.05 29.11
C CYS A 9 0.97 -7.57 27.66
N GLU A 10 0.97 -6.67 26.68
CA GLU A 10 0.99 -7.00 25.26
C GLU A 10 2.24 -7.80 24.89
N LYS A 11 3.42 -7.34 25.34
CA LYS A 11 4.68 -8.05 25.12
C LYS A 11 4.62 -9.49 25.62
N ARG A 12 4.17 -9.70 26.86
CA ARG A 12 4.06 -11.05 27.45
C ARG A 12 3.00 -11.89 26.74
N PHE A 13 1.88 -11.29 26.35
CA PHE A 13 0.81 -11.97 25.64
C PHE A 13 1.27 -12.48 24.27
N ILE A 14 1.97 -11.64 23.50
CA ILE A 14 2.49 -12.01 22.18
C ILE A 14 3.51 -13.15 22.30
N LEU A 15 4.42 -13.07 23.28
CA LEU A 15 5.40 -14.14 23.50
C LEU A 15 4.73 -15.47 23.86
N ARG A 16 3.72 -15.46 24.73
CA ARG A 16 2.93 -16.67 25.05
C ARG A 16 2.17 -17.22 23.85
N ALA A 17 1.58 -16.35 23.02
CA ALA A 17 0.90 -16.78 21.80
C ALA A 17 1.87 -17.45 20.81
N ILE A 18 3.10 -16.93 20.71
CA ILE A 18 4.15 -17.51 19.88
C ILE A 18 4.61 -18.88 20.41
N GLU A 19 4.68 -19.06 21.73
CA GLU A 19 4.95 -20.38 22.35
C GLU A 19 3.89 -21.41 21.95
N GLU A 20 2.61 -21.00 21.90
CA GLU A 20 1.50 -21.82 21.39
C GLU A 20 1.43 -21.91 19.85
N ARG A 21 2.38 -21.31 19.13
CA ARG A 21 2.40 -21.20 17.65
C ARG A 21 1.17 -20.54 17.05
N LYS A 22 0.54 -19.62 17.77
CA LYS A 22 -0.60 -18.83 17.31
C LYS A 22 -0.18 -17.39 17.05
N ARG A 23 -0.69 -16.81 15.96
CA ARG A 23 -0.50 -15.40 15.63
C ARG A 23 -1.75 -14.59 15.96
N LEU A 24 -1.56 -13.29 16.22
CA LEU A 24 -2.65 -12.36 16.49
C LEU A 24 -3.65 -12.26 15.34
N ASP A 25 -3.16 -12.34 14.09
CA ASP A 25 -3.98 -12.26 12.89
C ASP A 25 -4.67 -13.59 12.53
N GLY A 26 -4.42 -14.68 13.27
CA GLY A 26 -4.93 -16.02 12.96
C GLY A 26 -4.21 -16.76 11.82
N ARG A 27 -3.13 -16.18 11.26
CA ARG A 27 -2.28 -16.80 10.23
C ARG A 27 -1.36 -17.88 10.80
N GLN A 28 -0.88 -18.80 9.96
CA GLN A 28 0.18 -19.73 10.38
C GLN A 28 1.55 -19.04 10.45
N CYS A 29 2.53 -19.73 11.03
CA CYS A 29 3.89 -19.21 11.22
C CYS A 29 4.63 -18.89 9.91
N TYR A 30 4.31 -19.59 8.81
CA TYR A 30 5.01 -19.48 7.53
C TYR A 30 4.22 -18.73 6.45
N ASP A 31 3.08 -18.13 6.81
CA ASP A 31 2.19 -17.47 5.86
C ASP A 31 2.44 -15.98 5.76
N TYR A 32 2.49 -15.49 4.52
CA TYR A 32 2.52 -14.07 4.20
C TYR A 32 1.14 -13.43 4.36
N ARG A 33 1.12 -12.11 4.59
CA ARG A 33 -0.08 -11.30 4.40
C ARG A 33 -0.52 -11.31 2.95
N ASN A 34 -1.77 -10.93 2.71
CA ASN A 34 -2.28 -10.71 1.37
C ASN A 34 -1.46 -9.62 0.66
N LEU A 35 -0.78 -10.02 -0.41
CA LEU A 35 -0.04 -9.12 -1.28
C LEU A 35 -0.98 -8.58 -2.35
N ARG A 36 -1.04 -7.26 -2.49
CA ARG A 36 -1.73 -6.57 -3.60
C ARG A 36 -0.74 -5.67 -4.32
N ILE A 37 -0.80 -5.71 -5.65
CA ILE A 37 0.05 -4.90 -6.51
C ILE A 37 -0.88 -4.06 -7.37
N SER A 38 -0.75 -2.74 -7.26
CA SER A 38 -1.45 -1.76 -8.08
C SER A 38 -0.44 -1.01 -8.93
N PHE A 39 -0.79 -0.77 -10.20
CA PHE A 39 0.04 0.01 -11.10
C PHE A 39 -0.48 1.45 -11.20
N GLY A 40 0.44 2.39 -11.42
CA GLY A 40 0.11 3.78 -11.73
C GLY A 40 -0.31 3.96 -13.19
N THR A 41 -0.68 5.19 -13.55
CA THR A 41 -0.90 5.61 -14.94
C THR A 41 0.40 5.43 -15.74
N ASP A 42 1.49 5.94 -15.17
CA ASP A 42 2.79 6.02 -15.80
C ASP A 42 3.56 4.70 -15.67
N TYR A 43 4.35 4.38 -16.69
CA TYR A 43 5.23 3.21 -16.65
C TYR A 43 6.29 3.37 -15.56
N GLY A 44 6.50 2.32 -14.77
CA GLY A 44 7.43 2.32 -13.64
C GLY A 44 6.87 2.86 -12.32
N CYS A 45 5.60 3.25 -12.27
CA CYS A 45 4.90 3.55 -11.01
C CYS A 45 4.17 2.29 -10.50
N CYS A 46 4.43 1.89 -9.25
CA CYS A 46 3.72 0.80 -8.61
C CYS A 46 3.49 1.06 -7.12
N ILE A 47 2.38 0.54 -6.60
CA ILE A 47 2.05 0.56 -5.18
C ILE A 47 1.87 -0.89 -4.75
N VAL A 48 2.68 -1.32 -3.79
CA VAL A 48 2.61 -2.65 -3.21
C VAL A 48 2.02 -2.55 -1.81
N GLU A 49 0.93 -3.28 -1.59
CA GLU A 49 0.32 -3.45 -0.28
C GLU A 49 0.63 -4.87 0.23
N LEU A 50 1.33 -4.96 1.37
CA LEU A 50 1.51 -6.18 2.11
C LEU A 50 0.65 -6.10 3.39
N GLY A 51 -0.61 -6.52 3.27
CA GLY A 51 -1.63 -6.26 4.28
C GLY A 51 -1.87 -4.77 4.50
N LYS A 52 -1.33 -4.22 5.59
CA LYS A 52 -1.43 -2.77 5.88
C LYS A 52 -0.16 -2.01 5.52
N THR A 53 0.97 -2.69 5.33
CA THR A 53 2.23 -2.04 4.93
C THR A 53 2.12 -1.64 3.46
N ARG A 54 2.44 -0.38 3.15
CA ARG A 54 2.31 0.18 1.80
C ARG A 54 3.62 0.81 1.36
N VAL A 55 4.09 0.44 0.19
CA VAL A 55 5.30 1.00 -0.42
C VAL A 55 4.98 1.43 -1.84
N LEU A 56 5.34 2.68 -2.16
CA LEU A 56 5.33 3.22 -3.52
C LEU A 56 6.71 3.00 -4.12
N GLY A 57 6.77 2.47 -5.33
CA GLY A 57 7.98 2.41 -6.13
C GLY A 57 7.83 3.22 -7.41
N GLN A 58 8.80 4.08 -7.67
CA GLN A 58 8.90 4.90 -8.87
C GLN A 58 10.27 4.69 -9.53
N VAL A 59 10.27 4.50 -10.85
CA VAL A 59 11.50 4.43 -11.64
C VAL A 59 11.61 5.66 -12.53
N SER A 60 12.78 6.30 -12.51
CA SER A 60 13.16 7.39 -13.40
C SER A 60 14.41 7.02 -14.18
N CYS A 61 14.58 7.62 -15.35
CA CYS A 61 15.70 7.34 -16.25
C CYS A 61 16.23 8.63 -16.87
N GLU A 62 17.55 8.79 -16.85
CA GLU A 62 18.27 9.97 -17.34
C GLU A 62 19.51 9.54 -18.15
N LEU A 63 19.93 10.37 -19.11
CA LEU A 63 21.18 10.17 -19.84
C LEU A 63 22.32 10.91 -19.15
N VAL A 64 23.31 10.17 -18.65
CA VAL A 64 24.44 10.71 -17.88
C VAL A 64 25.74 10.16 -18.44
N SER A 65 26.85 10.86 -18.20
CA SER A 65 28.17 10.31 -18.54
C SER A 65 28.54 9.17 -17.58
N PRO A 66 29.09 8.05 -18.11
CA PRO A 66 29.45 6.92 -17.28
C PRO A 66 30.62 7.25 -16.36
N LYS A 67 30.79 6.42 -15.32
CA LYS A 67 31.98 6.51 -14.46
C LYS A 67 33.22 6.07 -15.25
N PRO A 68 34.39 6.73 -15.06
CA PRO A 68 35.59 6.43 -15.85
C PRO A 68 36.10 4.99 -15.66
N ASN A 69 35.85 4.40 -14.50
CA ASN A 69 36.24 3.02 -14.21
C ASN A 69 35.47 1.98 -15.03
N ARG A 70 34.25 2.32 -15.47
CA ARG A 70 33.34 1.41 -16.18
C ARG A 70 32.51 2.20 -17.19
N ALA A 71 33.13 2.47 -18.33
CA ALA A 71 32.59 3.30 -19.42
C ALA A 71 31.50 2.60 -20.26
N THR A 72 31.35 1.28 -20.13
CA THR A 72 30.48 0.44 -20.97
C THR A 72 29.22 -0.05 -20.25
N GLU A 73 29.00 0.35 -19.00
CA GLU A 73 27.81 -0.02 -18.23
C GLU A 73 27.01 1.22 -17.80
N GLY A 74 25.69 1.08 -17.76
CA GLY A 74 24.78 2.05 -17.16
C GLY A 74 24.86 2.07 -15.64
N ILE A 75 24.32 3.14 -15.06
CA ILE A 75 24.36 3.39 -13.63
C ILE A 75 22.98 3.09 -13.04
N LEU A 76 22.96 2.29 -11.97
CA LEU A 76 21.74 1.99 -11.23
C LEU A 76 21.82 2.59 -9.83
N PHE A 77 20.89 3.49 -9.52
CA PHE A 77 20.78 4.16 -8.23
C PHE A 77 19.49 3.72 -7.52
N PHE A 78 19.64 3.34 -6.25
CA PHE A 78 18.53 2.95 -5.40
C PHE A 78 18.43 3.93 -4.23
N ASN A 79 17.20 4.35 -3.95
CA ASN A 79 16.91 5.19 -2.82
C ASN A 79 15.64 4.69 -2.15
N LEU A 80 15.74 4.38 -0.86
CA LEU A 80 14.58 4.12 -0.02
C LEU A 80 14.42 5.30 0.92
N GLU A 81 13.24 5.90 0.95
CA GLU A 81 12.87 6.97 1.86
C GLU A 81 11.77 6.51 2.81
N LEU A 82 11.94 6.79 4.09
CA LEU A 82 10.93 6.59 5.11
C LEU A 82 10.13 7.88 5.26
N SER A 83 8.89 7.88 4.75
CA SER A 83 8.01 9.03 4.92
C SER A 83 7.57 9.17 6.39
N PRO A 84 7.48 10.39 6.94
CA PRO A 84 6.85 10.64 8.23
C PRO A 84 5.39 10.17 8.31
N MET A 85 4.73 9.97 7.17
CA MET A 85 3.40 9.38 7.09
C MET A 85 3.39 7.90 7.50
N ALA A 86 4.51 7.19 7.34
CA ALA A 86 4.56 5.76 7.59
C ALA A 86 4.61 5.43 9.08
N SER A 87 5.32 6.23 9.87
CA SER A 87 5.33 6.13 11.32
C SER A 87 5.66 7.51 11.92
N PRO A 88 5.02 7.91 13.02
CA PRO A 88 5.35 9.17 13.72
C PRO A 88 6.82 9.23 14.19
N ALA A 89 7.50 8.09 14.26
CA ALA A 89 8.92 7.95 14.62
C ALA A 89 9.87 8.47 13.55
N PHE A 90 9.42 8.50 12.29
CA PHE A 90 10.26 8.85 11.16
C PHE A 90 10.26 10.36 10.99
N GLU A 91 11.31 11.00 11.49
CA GLU A 91 11.55 12.42 11.28
C GLU A 91 12.31 12.63 9.96
N PRO A 92 11.84 13.54 9.08
CA PRO A 92 12.49 13.78 7.81
C PRO A 92 13.87 14.38 8.03
N GLY A 93 14.87 13.90 7.28
CA GLY A 93 16.25 14.37 7.36
C GLY A 93 17.12 13.68 8.42
N ARG A 94 16.53 12.95 9.37
CA ARG A 94 17.29 12.09 10.28
C ARG A 94 17.53 10.73 9.62
N GLN A 95 18.79 10.46 9.26
CA GLN A 95 19.18 9.12 8.79
C GLN A 95 19.12 8.14 9.97
N SER A 96 18.03 7.39 10.06
CA SER A 96 17.86 6.35 11.07
C SER A 96 18.75 5.13 10.76
N GLU A 97 19.16 4.39 11.78
CA GLU A 97 19.90 3.14 11.61
C GLU A 97 19.11 2.15 10.74
N LEU A 98 17.79 2.16 10.88
CA LEU A 98 16.87 1.40 10.05
C LEU A 98 17.02 1.78 8.58
N LEU A 99 16.97 3.07 8.24
CA LEU A 99 17.08 3.55 6.85
C LEU A 99 18.39 3.10 6.20
N VAL A 100 19.51 3.29 6.90
CA VAL A 100 20.84 2.90 6.40
C VAL A 100 20.93 1.38 6.19
N LYS A 101 20.40 0.59 7.13
CA LYS A 101 20.36 -0.87 7.04
C LYS A 101 19.51 -1.33 5.85
N LEU A 102 18.30 -0.80 5.72
CA LEU A 102 17.36 -1.15 4.65
C LEU A 102 17.91 -0.79 3.27
N ASN A 103 18.40 0.44 3.11
CA ASN A 103 18.89 0.94 1.84
C ASN A 103 20.12 0.14 1.39
N ARG A 104 21.08 -0.10 2.29
CA ARG A 104 22.27 -0.93 1.99
C ARG A 104 21.91 -2.39 1.69
N LEU A 105 20.91 -2.96 2.36
CA LEU A 105 20.45 -4.32 2.09
C LEU A 105 19.81 -4.41 0.70
N LEU A 106 18.92 -3.49 0.34
CA LEU A 106 18.27 -3.46 -0.98
C LEU A 106 19.28 -3.20 -2.10
N GLU A 107 20.18 -2.23 -1.92
CA GLU A 107 21.25 -1.96 -2.89
C GLU A 107 22.12 -3.21 -3.08
N ARG A 108 22.51 -3.89 -2.00
CA ARG A 108 23.28 -5.13 -2.08
C ARG A 108 22.50 -6.25 -2.77
N CYS A 109 21.21 -6.38 -2.49
CA CYS A 109 20.34 -7.39 -3.09
C CYS A 109 20.23 -7.19 -4.60
N LEU A 110 19.91 -5.98 -5.06
CA LEU A 110 19.63 -5.70 -6.46
C LEU A 110 20.90 -5.50 -7.30
N ARG A 111 21.93 -4.83 -6.75
CA ARG A 111 23.18 -4.58 -7.48
C ARG A 111 24.08 -5.82 -7.52
N ASN A 112 24.25 -6.55 -6.42
CA ASN A 112 25.16 -7.71 -6.42
C ASN A 112 24.56 -8.93 -7.13
N SER A 113 23.23 -9.06 -7.13
CA SER A 113 22.56 -10.09 -7.92
C SER A 113 22.74 -9.88 -9.41
N LYS A 114 22.98 -8.63 -9.87
CA LYS A 114 22.92 -8.26 -11.30
C LYS A 114 21.58 -8.64 -11.91
N CYS A 115 20.50 -8.26 -11.23
CA CYS A 115 19.14 -8.52 -11.69
C CYS A 115 18.83 -7.84 -13.04
N ILE A 116 19.41 -6.65 -13.27
CA ILE A 116 19.26 -5.87 -14.50
C ILE A 116 20.56 -5.94 -15.31
N ASP A 117 20.42 -6.00 -16.63
CA ASP A 117 21.52 -5.89 -17.56
C ASP A 117 21.99 -4.44 -17.69
N THR A 118 23.08 -4.09 -17.00
CA THR A 118 23.69 -2.76 -17.08
C THR A 118 24.43 -2.50 -18.38
N GLU A 119 24.80 -3.53 -19.15
CA GLU A 119 25.49 -3.37 -20.43
C GLU A 119 24.50 -2.93 -21.51
N SER A 120 23.27 -3.44 -21.46
CA SER A 120 22.16 -3.02 -22.34
C SER A 120 21.75 -1.54 -22.20
N LEU A 121 22.22 -0.88 -21.13
CA LEU A 121 21.96 0.52 -20.81
C LEU A 121 23.01 1.48 -21.38
N CYS A 122 24.08 0.98 -22.01
CA CYS A 122 25.07 1.81 -22.67
C CYS A 122 24.55 2.27 -24.04
N VAL A 123 24.63 3.57 -24.32
CA VAL A 123 24.24 4.14 -25.63
C VAL A 123 25.51 4.43 -26.45
N VAL A 124 26.39 5.27 -25.91
CA VAL A 124 27.72 5.58 -26.48
C VAL A 124 28.76 5.34 -25.39
N ALA A 125 29.66 4.39 -25.62
CA ALA A 125 30.67 4.01 -24.65
C ALA A 125 31.56 5.20 -24.27
N GLY A 126 31.66 5.48 -22.98
CA GLY A 126 32.48 6.57 -22.45
C GLY A 126 31.86 7.97 -22.47
N GLU A 127 30.74 8.17 -23.19
CA GLU A 127 30.11 9.48 -23.31
C GLU A 127 28.71 9.54 -22.70
N LYS A 128 27.81 8.63 -23.11
CA LYS A 128 26.39 8.63 -22.71
C LYS A 128 25.93 7.22 -22.35
N VAL A 129 25.50 7.05 -21.12
CA VAL A 129 24.84 5.83 -20.62
C VAL A 129 23.53 6.18 -19.92
N TRP A 130 22.61 5.23 -19.87
CA TRP A 130 21.42 5.38 -19.07
C TRP A 130 21.75 5.26 -17.58
N GLN A 131 21.29 6.23 -16.83
CA GLN A 131 21.18 6.19 -15.39
C GLN A 131 19.72 5.87 -15.02
N ILE A 132 19.51 4.72 -14.39
CA ILE A 132 18.20 4.33 -13.86
C ILE A 132 18.21 4.59 -12.36
N ARG A 133 17.21 5.33 -11.89
CA ARG A 133 16.99 5.62 -10.48
C ARG A 133 15.67 5.00 -10.04
N VAL A 134 15.72 4.21 -8.97
CA VAL A 134 14.55 3.62 -8.33
C VAL A 134 14.38 4.27 -6.97
N ASP A 135 13.29 5.01 -6.82
CA ASP A 135 12.89 5.64 -5.57
C ASP A 135 11.74 4.81 -4.95
N LEU A 136 11.95 4.39 -3.70
CA LEU A 136 10.96 3.68 -2.90
C LEU A 136 10.53 4.58 -1.76
N HIS A 137 9.25 4.88 -1.67
CA HIS A 137 8.67 5.63 -0.57
C HIS A 137 7.79 4.71 0.27
N VAL A 138 8.16 4.54 1.55
CA VAL A 138 7.31 3.80 2.49
C VAL A 138 6.18 4.74 2.91
N LEU A 139 4.94 4.36 2.58
CA LEU A 139 3.74 5.16 2.85
C LEU A 139 3.10 4.79 4.20
N ASN A 140 3.06 3.49 4.50
CA ASN A 140 2.51 2.98 5.75
C ASN A 140 3.40 1.86 6.29
N HIS A 141 3.79 1.94 7.56
CA HIS A 141 4.58 0.92 8.22
C HIS A 141 3.71 0.10 9.18
N ASN A 142 3.52 -1.18 8.87
CA ASN A 142 2.89 -2.14 9.78
C ASN A 142 3.70 -3.46 9.78
N GLY A 143 5.02 -3.36 9.86
CA GLY A 143 5.94 -4.50 9.81
C GLY A 143 6.36 -4.94 8.40
N ASN A 144 7.52 -5.58 8.33
CA ASN A 144 8.20 -6.15 7.17
C ASN A 144 8.34 -5.20 5.97
N ILE A 145 9.07 -4.11 6.17
CA ILE A 145 9.36 -3.13 5.10
C ILE A 145 10.24 -3.76 4.00
N ILE A 146 11.17 -4.64 4.37
CA ILE A 146 12.21 -5.16 3.47
C ILE A 146 11.59 -5.95 2.32
N ASP A 147 10.68 -6.86 2.64
CA ASP A 147 10.05 -7.71 1.64
C ASP A 147 9.15 -6.88 0.72
N ALA A 148 8.32 -6.01 1.30
CA ALA A 148 7.46 -5.09 0.53
C ALA A 148 8.27 -4.15 -0.38
N ALA A 149 9.39 -3.61 0.10
CA ALA A 149 10.28 -2.75 -0.68
C ALA A 149 10.99 -3.52 -1.79
N SER A 150 11.42 -4.76 -1.55
CA SER A 150 12.03 -5.60 -2.58
C SER A 150 11.03 -5.94 -3.70
N ILE A 151 9.79 -6.26 -3.34
CA ILE A 151 8.72 -6.54 -4.29
C ILE A 151 8.40 -5.28 -5.08
N ALA A 152 8.25 -4.12 -4.42
CA ALA A 152 7.99 -2.85 -5.09
C ALA A 152 9.11 -2.48 -6.08
N ALA A 153 10.38 -2.64 -5.71
CA ALA A 153 11.49 -2.37 -6.61
C ALA A 153 11.46 -3.26 -7.86
N ILE A 154 11.26 -4.56 -7.69
CA ILE A 154 11.22 -5.51 -8.81
C ILE A 154 10.01 -5.27 -9.71
N VAL A 155 8.83 -5.05 -9.12
CA VAL A 155 7.61 -4.75 -9.87
C VAL A 155 7.79 -3.45 -10.67
N ALA A 156 8.31 -2.40 -10.04
CA ALA A 156 8.54 -1.12 -10.69
C ALA A 156 9.54 -1.25 -11.86
N LEU A 157 10.64 -1.98 -11.66
CA LEU A 157 11.64 -2.23 -12.69
C LEU A 157 11.10 -3.05 -13.87
N CYS A 158 10.29 -4.08 -13.60
CA CYS A 158 9.64 -4.87 -14.65
C CYS A 158 8.58 -4.08 -15.41
N HIS A 159 7.89 -3.15 -14.75
CA HIS A 159 6.84 -2.32 -15.34
C HIS A 159 7.41 -1.11 -16.11
N PHE A 160 8.60 -0.65 -15.73
CA PHE A 160 9.23 0.52 -16.33
C PHE A 160 9.61 0.30 -17.80
N ARG A 161 9.43 1.35 -18.60
CA ARG A 161 9.83 1.40 -20.00
C ARG A 161 10.64 2.66 -20.23
N ARG A 162 11.80 2.51 -20.87
CA ARG A 162 12.68 3.62 -21.23
C ARG A 162 12.30 4.19 -22.61
N PRO A 163 12.49 5.49 -22.85
CA PRO A 163 12.32 6.05 -24.19
C PRO A 163 13.33 5.43 -25.18
N ASP A 164 12.91 5.33 -26.44
CA ASP A 164 13.76 4.81 -27.52
C ASP A 164 14.81 5.85 -27.92
N VAL A 165 15.98 5.36 -28.31
CA VAL A 165 17.12 6.18 -28.74
C VAL A 165 17.68 5.67 -30.04
N SER A 166 17.91 6.58 -30.99
CA SER A 166 18.73 6.26 -32.16
C SER A 166 20.07 6.97 -32.09
N VAL A 167 21.11 6.21 -32.42
CA VAL A 167 22.50 6.67 -32.43
C VAL A 167 22.96 6.68 -33.88
N GLN A 168 23.34 7.85 -34.38
CA GLN A 168 23.97 8.01 -35.69
C GLN A 168 25.37 8.58 -35.47
N GLY A 169 26.38 7.70 -35.40
CA GLY A 169 27.73 8.12 -35.04
C GLY A 169 27.78 8.60 -33.59
N GLU A 170 28.05 9.89 -33.40
CA GLU A 170 28.11 10.56 -32.09
C GLU A 170 26.80 11.29 -31.72
N GLU A 171 25.89 11.48 -32.68
CA GLU A 171 24.61 12.15 -32.41
C GLU A 171 23.59 11.17 -31.81
N VAL A 172 23.12 11.48 -30.60
CA VAL A 172 22.08 10.73 -29.88
C VAL A 172 20.76 11.50 -30.00
N THR A 173 19.76 10.88 -30.63
CA THR A 173 18.40 11.43 -30.72
C THR A 173 17.46 10.65 -29.81
N LEU A 174 16.78 11.38 -28.92
CA LEU A 174 15.75 10.86 -28.01
C LEU A 174 14.39 11.01 -28.67
N TYR A 175 13.62 9.92 -28.72
CA TYR A 175 12.23 9.98 -29.16
C TYR A 175 11.29 10.11 -27.96
N THR A 176 10.23 10.89 -28.14
CA THR A 176 9.17 10.97 -27.15
C THR A 176 8.30 9.70 -27.19
N PRO A 177 7.59 9.35 -26.10
CA PRO A 177 6.72 8.18 -26.06
C PRO A 177 5.55 8.25 -27.07
N GLU A 178 5.26 9.43 -27.62
CA GLU A 178 4.25 9.62 -28.67
C GLU A 178 4.79 9.29 -30.07
N GLU A 179 6.07 9.56 -30.30
CA GLU A 179 6.75 9.27 -31.57
C GLU A 179 7.09 7.79 -31.70
N ARG A 180 7.51 7.15 -30.60
CA ARG A 180 7.87 5.74 -30.54
C ARG A 180 7.47 5.07 -29.25
N ASP A 181 7.10 3.80 -29.39
CA ASP A 181 6.79 2.94 -28.25
C ASP A 181 8.02 2.78 -27.33
N PRO A 182 7.86 3.02 -26.02
CA PRO A 182 8.96 2.91 -25.08
C PRO A 182 9.35 1.43 -24.87
N VAL A 183 10.65 1.20 -24.74
CA VAL A 183 11.30 -0.12 -24.71
C VAL A 183 11.38 -0.63 -23.26
N PRO A 184 11.02 -1.89 -22.98
CA PRO A 184 11.17 -2.47 -21.64
C PRO A 184 12.66 -2.65 -21.26
N LEU A 185 12.92 -2.78 -19.95
CA LEU A 185 14.25 -3.12 -19.45
C LEU A 185 14.56 -4.61 -19.60
N SER A 186 15.85 -4.92 -19.81
CA SER A 186 16.37 -6.29 -19.82
C SER A 186 16.64 -6.76 -18.39
N ILE A 187 15.79 -7.65 -17.88
CA ILE A 187 15.88 -8.22 -16.53
C ILE A 187 16.26 -9.70 -16.64
N HIS A 188 17.37 -10.09 -16.02
CA HIS A 188 17.84 -11.48 -16.01
C HIS A 188 17.07 -12.34 -15.02
N HIS A 189 16.87 -11.83 -13.81
CA HIS A 189 16.17 -12.54 -12.74
C HIS A 189 15.59 -11.55 -11.72
N MET A 190 14.64 -12.05 -10.93
CA MET A 190 13.89 -11.27 -9.94
C MET A 190 14.25 -11.75 -8.52
N PRO A 191 15.20 -11.08 -7.84
CA PRO A 191 15.51 -11.39 -6.45
C PRO A 191 14.44 -10.82 -5.53
N ILE A 192 13.88 -11.65 -4.65
CA ILE A 192 12.87 -11.24 -3.67
C ILE A 192 13.41 -11.52 -2.28
N CYS A 193 13.25 -10.56 -1.37
CA CYS A 193 13.62 -10.71 0.03
C CYS A 193 12.49 -11.40 0.80
N VAL A 194 12.88 -12.33 1.68
CA VAL A 194 12.01 -12.98 2.65
C VAL A 194 12.60 -12.78 4.04
N SER A 195 11.80 -12.17 4.92
CA SER A 195 12.19 -11.84 6.29
C SER A 195 11.64 -12.86 7.28
N PHE A 196 12.54 -13.37 8.12
CA PHE A 196 12.26 -14.26 9.23
C PHE A 196 12.52 -13.55 10.55
N ALA A 197 11.54 -13.58 11.45
CA ALA A 197 11.68 -13.13 12.82
C ALA A 197 11.95 -14.32 13.74
N PHE A 198 12.89 -14.13 14.66
CA PHE A 198 13.25 -15.08 15.69
C PHE A 198 12.85 -14.57 17.07
N PHE A 199 12.28 -15.48 17.87
CA PHE A 199 11.87 -15.21 19.24
C PHE A 199 12.55 -16.18 20.20
N GLN A 200 12.75 -15.72 21.43
CA GLN A 200 13.32 -16.49 22.54
C GLN A 200 14.60 -17.20 22.14
N GLN A 201 15.60 -16.41 21.73
CA GLN A 201 16.94 -16.89 21.33
C GLN A 201 16.92 -17.86 20.14
N GLY A 202 15.90 -17.78 19.29
CA GLY A 202 15.81 -18.54 18.04
C GLY A 202 15.10 -19.89 18.15
N THR A 203 14.34 -20.12 19.23
CA THR A 203 13.49 -21.32 19.36
C THR A 203 12.30 -21.28 18.42
N TYR A 204 11.67 -20.11 18.28
CA TYR A 204 10.52 -19.91 17.39
C TYR A 204 10.90 -19.05 16.17
N LEU A 205 10.37 -19.46 15.01
CA LEU A 205 10.59 -18.84 13.71
C LEU A 205 9.25 -18.40 13.12
N LEU A 206 9.14 -17.13 12.76
CA LEU A 206 7.98 -16.58 12.05
C LEU A 206 8.41 -15.93 10.73
N VAL A 207 7.56 -16.03 9.72
CA VAL A 207 7.68 -15.33 8.43
C VAL A 207 6.78 -14.10 8.42
N ASP A 208 7.27 -13.02 7.83
CA ASP A 208 6.51 -11.77 7.64
C ASP A 208 5.95 -11.21 8.97
N PRO A 209 6.81 -10.71 9.87
CA PRO A 209 6.37 -10.19 11.16
C PRO A 209 5.50 -8.92 10.99
N SER A 210 4.47 -8.79 11.82
CA SER A 210 3.72 -7.54 12.00
C SER A 210 4.53 -6.51 12.80
N GLU A 211 4.11 -5.25 12.83
CA GLU A 211 4.80 -4.21 13.63
C GLU A 211 4.91 -4.60 15.12
N GLN A 212 3.84 -5.17 15.67
CA GLN A 212 3.84 -5.65 17.06
C GLN A 212 4.85 -6.78 17.23
N GLU A 213 4.87 -7.75 16.32
CA GLU A 213 5.83 -8.88 16.33
C GLU A 213 7.28 -8.39 16.17
N GLU A 214 7.55 -7.39 15.33
CA GLU A 214 8.87 -6.78 15.15
C GLU A 214 9.37 -6.07 16.42
N ARG A 215 8.48 -5.50 17.24
CA ARG A 215 8.86 -4.87 18.51
C ARG A 215 9.23 -5.89 19.59
N VAL A 216 8.75 -7.13 19.49
CA VAL A 216 9.03 -8.21 20.46
C VAL A 216 10.11 -9.18 19.99
N MET A 217 10.50 -9.16 18.72
CA MET A 217 11.50 -10.10 18.20
C MET A 217 12.89 -9.81 18.77
N ASP A 218 13.66 -10.87 18.98
CA ASP A 218 15.05 -10.76 19.40
C ASP A 218 15.97 -10.55 18.20
N GLY A 219 15.61 -11.14 17.05
CA GLY A 219 16.38 -10.93 15.83
C GLY A 219 15.63 -11.26 14.55
N LEU A 220 16.25 -10.85 13.44
CA LEU A 220 15.68 -10.87 12.11
C LEU A 220 16.73 -11.35 11.11
N LEU A 221 16.37 -12.37 10.34
CA LEU A 221 17.15 -12.91 9.23
C LEU A 221 16.43 -12.60 7.93
N VAL A 222 17.12 -11.96 7.00
CA VAL A 222 16.63 -11.73 5.64
C VAL A 222 17.40 -12.63 4.69
N ILE A 223 16.66 -13.33 3.84
CA ILE A 223 17.22 -14.13 2.75
C ILE A 223 16.61 -13.61 1.45
N ALA A 224 17.46 -13.20 0.51
CA ALA A 224 17.05 -12.88 -0.85
C ALA A 224 17.34 -14.05 -1.77
N MET A 225 16.33 -14.51 -2.51
CA MET A 225 16.47 -15.60 -3.48
C MET A 225 15.83 -15.25 -4.81
N ASN A 226 16.34 -15.90 -5.86
CA ASN A 226 15.79 -15.87 -7.21
C ASN A 226 14.79 -17.00 -7.45
N LYS A 227 14.02 -16.88 -8.54
CA LYS A 227 13.19 -17.99 -9.08
C LYS A 227 13.98 -19.28 -9.32
N HIS A 228 15.27 -19.16 -9.65
CA HIS A 228 16.19 -20.28 -9.85
C HIS A 228 16.68 -20.95 -8.54
N ARG A 229 16.15 -20.54 -7.38
CA ARG A 229 16.57 -21.00 -6.05
C ARG A 229 18.02 -20.68 -5.70
N GLU A 230 18.58 -19.68 -6.35
CA GLU A 230 19.90 -19.13 -6.03
C GLU A 230 19.75 -18.06 -4.96
N ILE A 231 20.67 -18.04 -4.00
CA ILE A 231 20.68 -17.06 -2.92
C ILE A 231 21.52 -15.86 -3.36
N CYS A 232 20.91 -14.67 -3.37
CA CYS A 232 21.61 -13.44 -3.70
C CYS A 232 22.29 -12.85 -2.48
N THR A 233 21.54 -12.70 -1.38
CA THR A 233 22.06 -12.09 -0.14
C THR A 233 21.41 -12.70 1.10
N ILE A 234 22.19 -12.83 2.17
CA ILE A 234 21.69 -13.17 3.50
C ILE A 234 22.14 -12.06 4.46
N GLN A 235 21.25 -11.65 5.37
CA GLN A 235 21.60 -10.74 6.46
C GLN A 235 20.94 -11.19 7.75
N SER A 236 21.75 -11.48 8.78
CA SER A 236 21.28 -11.63 10.14
C SER A 236 21.39 -10.31 10.88
N SER A 237 20.41 -10.01 11.74
CA SER A 237 20.35 -8.82 12.57
C SER A 237 19.67 -9.11 13.90
N GLY A 238 19.92 -8.30 14.93
CA GLY A 238 19.38 -8.51 16.28
C GLY A 238 20.29 -9.32 17.22
N GLY A 239 21.53 -9.62 16.83
CA GLY A 239 22.50 -10.23 17.75
C GLY A 239 22.13 -11.64 18.24
N ILE A 240 21.27 -12.35 17.50
CA ILE A 240 20.84 -13.70 17.83
C ILE A 240 21.86 -14.76 17.42
N MET A 241 21.92 -15.84 18.19
CA MET A 241 22.70 -17.03 17.87
C MET A 241 21.84 -17.99 17.05
N LEU A 242 22.21 -18.25 15.81
CA LEU A 242 21.48 -19.13 14.90
C LEU A 242 22.25 -20.42 14.65
N LEU A 243 21.55 -21.55 14.72
CA LEU A 243 22.11 -22.82 14.28
C LEU A 243 22.10 -22.93 12.75
N LYS A 244 23.10 -23.61 12.20
CA LYS A 244 23.20 -23.88 10.75
C LYS A 244 21.95 -24.55 10.19
N ASP A 245 21.34 -25.47 10.94
CA ASP A 245 20.15 -26.21 10.50
C ASP A 245 18.94 -25.29 10.34
N GLN A 246 18.78 -24.31 11.24
CA GLN A 246 17.70 -23.34 11.16
C GLN A 246 17.84 -22.47 9.91
N VAL A 247 19.06 -22.03 9.56
CA VAL A 247 19.29 -21.24 8.35
C VAL A 247 18.98 -22.06 7.08
N LEU A 248 19.34 -23.34 7.05
CA LEU A 248 19.01 -24.24 5.95
C LEU A 248 17.49 -24.43 5.80
N ARG A 249 16.77 -24.56 6.92
CA ARG A 249 15.31 -24.63 6.94
C ARG A 249 14.69 -23.34 6.40
N CYS A 250 15.17 -22.19 6.84
CA CYS A 250 14.72 -20.87 6.35
C CYS A 250 14.93 -20.76 4.84
N SER A 251 16.09 -21.15 4.32
CA SER A 251 16.37 -21.11 2.89
C SER A 251 15.42 -21.98 2.05
N LYS A 252 15.05 -23.17 2.54
CA LYS A 252 14.04 -24.01 1.87
C LYS A 252 12.67 -23.33 1.82
N ILE A 253 12.23 -22.73 2.93
CA ILE A 253 10.96 -22.00 3.02
C ILE A 253 10.97 -20.78 2.08
N THR A 254 12.07 -20.00 2.08
CA THR A 254 12.26 -18.87 1.16
C THR A 254 12.10 -19.30 -0.29
N GLY A 255 12.70 -20.42 -0.70
CA GLY A 255 12.60 -20.92 -2.07
C GLY A 255 11.16 -21.17 -2.53
N VAL A 256 10.29 -21.64 -1.63
CA VAL A 256 8.86 -21.83 -1.92
C VAL A 256 8.14 -20.49 -1.99
N LYS A 257 8.35 -19.59 -1.02
CA LYS A 257 7.67 -18.29 -0.97
C LYS A 257 8.07 -17.35 -2.10
N VAL A 258 9.34 -17.34 -2.49
CA VAL A 258 9.80 -16.57 -3.66
C VAL A 258 9.14 -17.06 -4.94
N ALA A 259 8.92 -18.37 -5.11
CA ALA A 259 8.21 -18.90 -6.27
C ALA A 259 6.76 -18.41 -6.32
N GLU A 260 6.03 -18.50 -5.21
CA GLU A 260 4.64 -18.00 -5.07
C GLU A 260 4.56 -16.50 -5.42
N ILE A 261 5.42 -15.67 -4.82
CA ILE A 261 5.42 -14.22 -5.04
C ILE A 261 5.81 -13.88 -6.48
N THR A 262 6.79 -14.59 -7.06
CA THR A 262 7.18 -14.36 -8.46
C THR A 262 6.04 -14.65 -9.42
N GLU A 263 5.25 -15.71 -9.18
CA GLU A 263 4.06 -16.00 -9.98
C GLU A 263 3.00 -14.92 -9.85
N LEU A 264 2.79 -14.36 -8.65
CA LEU A 264 1.88 -13.24 -8.44
C LEU A 264 2.33 -11.99 -9.20
N ILE A 265 3.62 -11.67 -9.18
CA ILE A 265 4.19 -10.54 -9.94
C ILE A 265 3.97 -10.73 -11.44
N GLN A 266 4.25 -11.93 -11.98
CA GLN A 266 4.06 -12.24 -13.39
C GLN A 266 2.59 -12.12 -13.81
N LYS A 267 1.66 -12.65 -13.00
CA LYS A 267 0.22 -12.53 -13.23
C LYS A 267 -0.25 -11.08 -13.20
N ALA A 268 0.27 -10.27 -12.27
CA ALA A 268 -0.07 -8.86 -12.15
C ALA A 268 0.41 -8.06 -13.39
N LEU A 269 1.65 -8.27 -13.83
CA LEU A 269 2.21 -7.62 -15.03
C LEU A 269 1.46 -8.02 -16.31
N GLU A 270 1.09 -9.30 -16.45
CA GLU A 270 0.32 -9.75 -17.62
C GLU A 270 -1.10 -9.17 -17.63
N ASN A 271 -1.73 -9.05 -16.46
CA ASN A 271 -3.03 -8.42 -16.33
C ASN A 271 -2.97 -6.93 -16.71
N ASP A 272 -1.99 -6.19 -16.19
CA ASP A 272 -1.79 -4.78 -16.55
C ASP A 272 -1.57 -4.60 -18.06
N GLN A 273 -0.74 -5.45 -18.67
CA GLN A 273 -0.50 -5.41 -20.10
C GLN A 273 -1.76 -5.68 -20.93
N LYS A 274 -2.66 -6.56 -20.46
CA LYS A 274 -3.95 -6.83 -21.11
C LYS A 274 -4.89 -5.63 -21.00
N VAL A 275 -5.03 -5.06 -19.80
CA VAL A 275 -5.86 -3.87 -19.56
C VAL A 275 -5.40 -2.70 -20.43
N ARG A 276 -4.09 -2.44 -20.52
CA ARG A 276 -3.55 -1.38 -21.39
C ARG A 276 -3.79 -1.64 -22.87
N LYS A 277 -3.74 -2.90 -23.34
CA LYS A 277 -4.04 -3.26 -24.74
C LYS A 277 -5.51 -3.11 -25.10
N GLU A 278 -6.40 -3.37 -24.13
CA GLU A 278 -7.85 -3.23 -24.29
C GLU A 278 -8.30 -1.75 -24.21
N GLY A 279 -7.38 -0.82 -23.97
CA GLY A 279 -7.69 0.60 -23.77
C GLY A 279 -8.41 0.86 -22.45
N GLY A 280 -8.27 -0.06 -21.48
CA GLY A 280 -8.81 0.11 -20.15
C GLY A 280 -8.18 1.31 -19.46
N LYS A 281 -9.00 2.02 -18.66
CA LYS A 281 -8.49 3.04 -17.76
C LYS A 281 -7.46 2.36 -16.84
N CYS A 282 -6.32 3.04 -16.64
CA CYS A 282 -5.22 2.56 -15.82
C CYS A 282 -4.94 3.61 -14.75
N GLY A 283 -4.64 3.16 -13.54
CA GLY A 283 -4.25 4.06 -12.46
C GLY A 283 -4.68 3.61 -11.08
N PHE A 284 -4.09 4.28 -10.08
CA PHE A 284 -4.31 3.98 -8.68
C PHE A 284 -5.79 4.10 -8.28
N ALA A 285 -6.48 5.15 -8.76
CA ALA A 285 -7.88 5.43 -8.43
C ALA A 285 -8.83 4.29 -8.84
N GLU A 286 -8.51 3.56 -9.90
CA GLU A 286 -9.33 2.45 -10.39
C GLU A 286 -8.99 1.12 -9.73
N SER A 287 -7.77 0.99 -9.21
CA SER A 287 -7.37 -0.14 -8.38
C SER A 287 -8.00 -0.12 -6.98
N ILE A 288 -8.51 1.05 -6.54
CA ILE A 288 -9.25 1.15 -5.28
C ILE A 288 -10.63 0.51 -5.48
N PRO A 289 -11.03 -0.45 -4.64
CA PRO A 289 -12.35 -1.05 -4.75
C PRO A 289 -13.44 0.02 -4.57
N ASN A 290 -14.34 0.12 -5.56
CA ASN A 290 -15.46 1.09 -5.60
C ASN A 290 -16.44 0.99 -4.40
N GLN A 291 -16.27 0.00 -3.51
CA GLN A 291 -17.19 -0.32 -2.40
C GLN A 291 -16.63 0.06 -1.02
N ARG A 292 -15.68 1.01 -0.95
CA ARG A 292 -15.24 1.57 0.33
C ARG A 292 -15.95 2.90 0.59
N ILE A 293 -16.55 3.03 1.77
CA ILE A 293 -17.21 4.25 2.25
C ILE A 293 -16.26 5.46 2.18
N THR A 294 -14.94 5.23 2.30
CA THR A 294 -13.91 6.27 2.34
C THR A 294 -13.47 6.78 0.97
N ALA A 295 -13.95 6.21 -0.14
CA ALA A 295 -13.52 6.60 -1.48
C ALA A 295 -14.73 6.73 -2.40
N PHE A 296 -14.91 7.92 -2.95
CA PHE A 296 -15.92 8.19 -3.98
C PHE A 296 -15.24 8.75 -5.22
N LYS A 297 -15.63 8.24 -6.39
CA LYS A 297 -15.16 8.75 -7.68
C LYS A 297 -16.37 9.31 -8.42
N ILE A 298 -16.26 10.56 -8.86
CA ILE A 298 -17.25 11.23 -9.71
C ILE A 298 -16.50 11.67 -10.97
N GLU A 299 -17.05 11.36 -12.13
CA GLU A 299 -16.61 12.00 -13.37
C GLU A 299 -17.42 13.29 -13.54
N GLU A 300 -16.79 14.43 -13.32
CA GLU A 300 -17.42 15.73 -13.57
C GLU A 300 -17.41 15.99 -15.08
N ALA A 301 -18.59 16.17 -15.66
CA ALA A 301 -18.70 16.65 -17.02
C ALA A 301 -18.48 18.17 -17.02
N PRO A 302 -17.62 18.73 -17.88
CA PRO A 302 -17.46 20.17 -17.99
C PRO A 302 -18.77 20.76 -18.50
N VAL A 303 -19.47 21.48 -17.63
CA VAL A 303 -20.59 22.33 -18.01
C VAL A 303 -20.00 23.68 -18.40
N ASP A 304 -20.17 24.08 -19.67
CA ASP A 304 -19.76 25.40 -20.13
C ASP A 304 -20.58 26.48 -19.42
N THR A 305 -20.02 27.07 -18.36
CA THR A 305 -20.65 28.15 -17.58
C THR A 305 -20.40 29.54 -18.17
N LYS A 306 -19.74 29.63 -19.33
CA LYS A 306 -19.40 30.91 -19.98
C LYS A 306 -20.66 31.69 -20.36
N ASP A 307 -21.69 31.02 -20.87
CA ASP A 307 -22.96 31.66 -21.22
C ASP A 307 -23.68 32.21 -19.97
N VAL A 308 -23.56 31.51 -18.84
CA VAL A 308 -24.15 31.91 -17.56
C VAL A 308 -23.44 33.12 -16.96
N GLN A 309 -22.13 33.22 -17.12
CA GLN A 309 -21.35 34.38 -16.69
C GLN A 309 -21.73 35.64 -17.48
N VAL A 310 -21.84 35.53 -18.81
CA VAL A 310 -22.27 36.65 -19.66
C VAL A 310 -23.69 37.10 -19.32
N GLN A 311 -24.62 36.15 -19.12
CA GLN A 311 -25.98 36.47 -18.68
C GLN A 311 -26.02 37.13 -17.30
N ALA A 312 -25.19 36.69 -16.36
CA ALA A 312 -25.10 37.30 -15.04
C ALA A 312 -24.56 38.74 -15.10
N GLU A 313 -23.55 39.00 -15.93
CA GLU A 313 -23.00 40.34 -16.15
C GLU A 313 -24.01 41.28 -16.81
N GLU A 314 -24.80 40.79 -17.78
CA GLU A 314 -25.89 41.58 -18.38
C GLU A 314 -27.00 41.90 -17.37
N ILE A 315 -27.35 40.97 -16.48
CA ILE A 315 -28.36 41.20 -15.43
C ILE A 315 -27.85 42.23 -14.41
N ILE A 316 -26.57 42.14 -14.02
CA ILE A 316 -25.95 43.11 -13.09
C ILE A 316 -25.86 44.49 -13.74
N ALA A 317 -25.54 44.58 -15.03
CA ALA A 317 -25.49 45.85 -15.76
C ALA A 317 -26.89 46.49 -15.93
N ASN A 318 -27.93 45.66 -16.06
CA ASN A 318 -29.32 46.11 -16.14
C ASN A 318 -29.98 46.36 -14.78
N ALA A 319 -29.34 45.96 -13.68
CA ALA A 319 -29.83 46.23 -12.34
C ALA A 319 -29.63 47.72 -12.00
N PHE A 320 -30.72 48.43 -11.73
CA PHE A 320 -30.65 49.82 -11.26
C PHE A 320 -29.95 49.87 -9.90
N PRO A 321 -29.05 50.85 -9.66
CA PRO A 321 -28.43 51.01 -8.35
C PRO A 321 -29.54 51.23 -7.30
N PRO A 322 -29.42 50.65 -6.09
CA PRO A 322 -30.36 50.93 -5.02
C PRO A 322 -30.36 52.44 -4.77
N SER A 323 -31.54 53.05 -4.75
CA SER A 323 -31.69 54.48 -4.53
C SER A 323 -31.00 54.88 -3.23
N GLU A 324 -30.01 55.78 -3.31
CA GLU A 324 -29.37 56.37 -2.13
C GLU A 324 -30.44 57.02 -1.25
N VAL A 325 -30.68 56.43 -0.07
CA VAL A 325 -31.52 57.06 0.94
C VAL A 325 -30.73 58.25 1.48
N LEU A 326 -30.98 59.44 0.94
CA LEU A 326 -30.47 60.71 1.48
C LEU A 326 -31.05 60.93 2.89
N ALA A 327 -30.35 60.42 3.91
CA ALA A 327 -30.62 60.80 5.29
C ALA A 327 -30.25 62.28 5.45
N LYS A 328 -31.26 63.15 5.56
CA LYS A 328 -31.04 64.57 5.91
C LYS A 328 -30.39 64.63 7.29
N PRO A 329 -29.19 65.20 7.47
CA PRO A 329 -28.58 65.30 8.78
C PRO A 329 -29.31 66.38 9.60
N VAL A 330 -29.94 65.98 10.71
CA VAL A 330 -30.46 66.92 11.71
C VAL A 330 -29.28 67.45 12.51
N LEU A 331 -29.02 68.75 12.45
CA LEU A 331 -28.00 69.43 13.25
C LEU A 331 -28.57 69.77 14.63
N TRP A 332 -28.03 69.18 15.69
CA TRP A 332 -28.42 69.45 17.07
C TRP A 332 -27.43 70.46 17.68
N THR A 333 -27.90 71.67 18.03
CA THR A 333 -27.11 72.63 18.81
C THR A 333 -27.22 72.32 20.31
N SER A 334 -26.16 72.59 21.07
CA SER A 334 -26.04 72.24 22.50
C SER A 334 -27.08 72.95 23.36
N GLY A 335 -27.95 72.19 24.04
CA GLY A 335 -28.64 72.68 25.24
C GLY A 335 -30.14 72.46 25.37
N THR A 336 -30.81 71.67 24.52
CA THR A 336 -32.24 71.37 24.74
C THR A 336 -32.53 69.88 24.51
N ALA A 337 -32.91 69.19 25.58
CA ALA A 337 -33.46 67.85 25.53
C ALA A 337 -34.87 67.91 24.92
N GLN A 338 -35.11 67.13 23.87
CA GLN A 338 -36.46 66.83 23.42
C GLN A 338 -36.56 65.36 23.02
N ILE A 339 -37.54 64.71 23.63
CA ILE A 339 -38.01 63.35 23.40
C ILE A 339 -38.50 63.30 21.95
N GLY A 340 -37.83 62.51 21.11
CA GLY A 340 -38.22 62.30 19.71
C GLY A 340 -39.36 61.28 19.61
N GLU A 341 -40.45 61.70 18.97
CA GLU A 341 -41.51 60.83 18.49
C GLU A 341 -40.91 59.81 17.51
N GLY A 342 -41.24 58.53 17.73
CA GLY A 342 -40.63 57.40 17.05
C GLY A 342 -40.82 57.41 15.54
N LEU A 343 -39.73 57.15 14.81
CA LEU A 343 -39.83 56.70 13.43
C LEU A 343 -40.53 55.34 13.39
N GLU A 344 -41.53 55.20 12.52
CA GLU A 344 -42.23 53.95 12.27
C GLU A 344 -41.27 52.86 11.78
N ASN A 345 -41.37 51.68 12.42
CA ASN A 345 -40.54 50.52 12.13
C ASN A 345 -40.94 49.90 10.78
N SER A 346 -40.02 49.85 9.82
CA SER A 346 -40.15 49.03 8.60
C SER A 346 -39.62 47.60 8.80
N TRP A 347 -39.85 47.03 9.98
CA TRP A 347 -39.56 45.63 10.30
C TRP A 347 -40.89 44.94 10.55
N GLY A 348 -41.57 44.66 9.44
CA GLY A 348 -42.92 44.11 9.41
C GLY A 348 -43.27 43.68 8.00
N ASP A 349 -42.48 42.77 7.45
CA ASP A 349 -42.92 41.73 6.52
C ASP A 349 -41.71 40.85 6.20
N PHE A 350 -41.55 39.80 7.01
CA PHE A 350 -41.31 38.43 6.56
C PHE A 350 -41.29 37.52 7.80
N GLU A 351 -42.47 37.28 8.38
CA GLU A 351 -42.80 35.92 8.82
C GLU A 351 -42.69 35.01 7.59
N GLY A 352 -42.11 33.82 7.58
CA GLY A 352 -41.30 33.07 8.55
C GLY A 352 -40.35 32.17 7.72
N SER A 353 -39.32 31.53 8.26
CA SER A 353 -39.24 30.86 9.54
C SER A 353 -37.78 30.49 9.81
N GLU A 354 -37.16 30.96 10.89
CA GLU A 354 -36.19 30.16 11.67
C GLU A 354 -36.32 30.65 13.13
N ARG A 355 -36.78 29.74 13.99
CA ARG A 355 -36.99 29.95 15.43
C ARG A 355 -35.68 29.67 16.18
N GLU A 356 -35.30 30.66 17.00
CA GLU A 356 -34.96 30.56 18.44
C GLU A 356 -33.85 29.56 18.83
N GLU A 357 -32.83 29.87 19.64
CA GLU A 357 -32.61 30.91 20.65
C GLU A 357 -31.13 30.79 21.13
N GLU A 358 -30.55 31.89 21.59
CA GLU A 358 -29.32 31.91 22.40
C GLU A 358 -29.63 32.51 23.79
N GLU A 359 -28.99 31.93 24.83
CA GLU A 359 -28.55 32.55 26.09
C GLU A 359 -29.62 32.88 27.18
N ASP A 360 -29.43 32.73 28.49
CA ASP A 360 -28.25 32.51 29.35
C ASP A 360 -28.66 32.10 30.79
N GLU A 361 -27.64 31.76 31.60
CA GLU A 361 -27.60 31.34 33.03
C GLU A 361 -28.40 32.26 34.02
N VAL A 362 -28.80 31.91 35.27
CA VAL A 362 -28.00 31.59 36.48
C VAL A 362 -28.94 31.21 37.68
N ALA A 363 -28.46 30.32 38.58
CA ALA A 363 -28.65 30.20 40.05
C ALA A 363 -29.79 29.41 40.75
N GLN A 364 -29.29 28.47 41.58
CA GLN A 364 -29.54 28.22 43.03
C GLN A 364 -30.54 27.14 43.53
N ASP A 365 -29.90 26.19 44.22
CA ASP A 365 -30.21 25.55 45.52
C ASP A 365 -31.33 24.51 45.76
N GLU A 366 -30.82 23.34 46.17
CA GLU A 366 -31.19 22.47 47.31
C GLU A 366 -32.49 21.62 47.36
N ARG A 367 -32.23 20.30 47.49
CA ARG A 367 -32.82 19.26 48.40
C ARG A 367 -33.94 18.30 47.95
N ILE A 368 -33.50 17.06 47.64
CA ILE A 368 -33.87 15.66 48.06
C ILE A 368 -35.27 15.40 48.70
N PRO A 369 -35.98 14.28 48.36
CA PRO A 369 -35.79 12.90 48.90
C PRO A 369 -35.66 11.84 47.76
N ALA A 370 -34.82 10.80 47.78
CA ALA A 370 -34.66 9.63 48.66
C ALA A 370 -35.79 8.58 48.57
N GLU A 371 -35.36 7.30 48.63
CA GLU A 371 -36.06 6.00 48.65
C GLU A 371 -36.33 5.35 47.27
N ASP A 372 -36.13 4.05 47.02
CA ASP A 372 -35.34 2.95 47.61
C ASP A 372 -35.64 1.72 46.71
N GLN A 373 -34.66 0.84 46.48
CA GLN A 373 -34.76 -0.62 46.76
C GLN A 373 -33.59 -1.40 46.16
N ASP A 374 -32.77 -1.92 47.07
CA ASP A 374 -31.79 -2.98 46.91
C ASP A 374 -32.45 -4.36 46.70
N MET A 375 -31.70 -5.31 46.14
CA MET A 375 -31.34 -6.51 46.91
C MET A 375 -30.21 -7.32 46.26
N GLU A 376 -29.17 -7.53 47.06
CA GLU A 376 -28.08 -8.50 46.90
C GLU A 376 -28.53 -9.96 47.13
N ILE A 377 -27.72 -10.95 46.72
CA ILE A 377 -26.92 -11.86 47.59
C ILE A 377 -26.38 -13.07 46.82
N GLY A 378 -25.11 -13.39 47.09
CA GLY A 378 -24.55 -14.76 47.15
C GLY A 378 -23.49 -15.05 46.09
N GLY A 379 -22.28 -15.52 46.37
CA GLY A 379 -21.69 -16.08 47.60
C GLY A 379 -20.59 -17.09 47.20
N ALA A 380 -19.34 -16.78 47.58
CA ALA A 380 -18.14 -17.60 47.77
C ALA A 380 -17.97 -19.02 47.16
N ALA A 381 -16.77 -19.28 46.59
CA ALA A 381 -15.93 -20.43 46.96
C ALA A 381 -14.46 -20.25 46.50
N ALA A 382 -13.53 -20.46 47.43
CA ALA A 382 -12.10 -20.59 47.22
C ALA A 382 -11.71 -22.04 46.84
N GLY A 383 -10.59 -22.24 46.15
CA GLY A 383 -10.04 -23.58 45.87
C GLY A 383 -8.68 -23.56 45.19
N ASN A 384 -7.69 -24.12 45.88
CA ASN A 384 -6.25 -24.10 45.65
C ASN A 384 -5.73 -25.02 44.51
N GLN A 385 -4.58 -24.63 43.96
CA GLN A 385 -3.41 -25.43 43.52
C GLN A 385 -3.59 -26.81 42.86
N LYS A 386 -2.96 -27.00 41.68
CA LYS A 386 -1.76 -27.85 41.53
C LYS A 386 -1.13 -27.76 40.14
N ASP A 387 0.20 -27.73 40.16
CA ASP A 387 1.10 -27.99 39.03
C ASP A 387 0.82 -29.37 38.41
N GLU A 388 0.68 -29.41 37.09
CA GLU A 388 0.93 -30.62 36.31
C GLU A 388 1.97 -30.33 35.23
N THR A 389 3.12 -30.98 35.41
CA THR A 389 4.22 -31.13 34.46
C THR A 389 3.74 -31.81 33.19
N ILE A 390 3.74 -31.10 32.06
CA ILE A 390 3.49 -31.70 30.74
C ILE A 390 4.83 -32.18 30.17
N VAL A 391 4.92 -33.50 30.07
CA VAL A 391 6.00 -34.26 29.43
C VAL A 391 5.99 -33.95 27.94
N LEU A 392 7.15 -33.57 27.41
CA LEU A 392 7.42 -33.42 25.98
C LEU A 392 7.26 -34.77 25.28
N SER A 393 6.22 -34.92 24.46
CA SER A 393 6.08 -36.03 23.52
C SER A 393 6.42 -35.55 22.11
N ASP A 394 7.60 -35.96 21.62
CA ASP A 394 7.94 -35.95 20.19
C ASP A 394 6.88 -36.73 19.42
N SER A 395 6.19 -36.03 18.52
CA SER A 395 5.31 -36.65 17.52
C SER A 395 5.67 -36.06 16.17
N GLU A 396 6.43 -36.84 15.39
CA GLU A 396 6.67 -36.60 13.97
C GLU A 396 5.32 -36.80 13.25
N GLU A 397 4.67 -35.73 12.83
CA GLU A 397 3.48 -35.83 11.96
C GLU A 397 3.86 -35.58 10.50
N GLU A 398 3.60 -36.61 9.70
CA GLU A 398 3.73 -36.67 8.26
C GLU A 398 2.81 -35.66 7.56
N VAL A 399 3.36 -34.94 6.59
CA VAL A 399 2.60 -33.98 5.76
C VAL A 399 1.72 -34.76 4.78
N VAL A 400 0.43 -34.85 5.08
CA VAL A 400 -0.60 -35.31 4.13
C VAL A 400 -0.92 -34.16 3.17
N ILE A 401 -0.49 -34.30 1.92
CA ILE A 401 -0.83 -33.38 0.82
C ILE A 401 -2.27 -33.70 0.39
N LEU A 402 -3.21 -32.80 0.69
CA LEU A 402 -4.57 -32.86 0.14
C LEU A 402 -4.64 -32.01 -1.13
N GLU A 403 -4.93 -32.65 -2.25
CA GLU A 403 -5.28 -31.99 -3.51
C GLU A 403 -6.67 -31.32 -3.38
N PRO A 404 -6.86 -30.10 -3.92
CA PRO A 404 -8.12 -29.37 -3.77
C PRO A 404 -9.22 -29.91 -4.69
N GLU A 405 -10.37 -30.27 -4.10
CA GLU A 405 -11.60 -30.63 -4.79
C GLU A 405 -12.17 -29.46 -5.62
N ILE A 406 -12.56 -29.77 -6.85
CA ILE A 406 -13.20 -28.86 -7.80
C ILE A 406 -14.66 -28.65 -7.37
N THR A 407 -14.97 -27.45 -6.90
CA THR A 407 -16.34 -27.02 -6.62
C THR A 407 -17.04 -26.61 -7.92
N GLN A 408 -17.94 -27.46 -8.40
CA GLN A 408 -18.90 -27.14 -9.46
C GLN A 408 -20.06 -26.32 -8.87
N ASN A 409 -20.08 -25.02 -9.11
CA ASN A 409 -21.26 -24.21 -8.82
C ASN A 409 -22.29 -24.34 -9.96
N ARG A 410 -23.44 -24.91 -9.57
CA ARG A 410 -24.71 -24.88 -10.30
C ARG A 410 -25.26 -23.45 -10.34
N THR A 411 -25.60 -22.97 -11.54
CA THR A 411 -26.70 -22.03 -11.74
C THR A 411 -27.58 -22.53 -12.89
N GLU A 412 -28.82 -22.85 -12.54
CA GLU A 412 -29.91 -23.12 -13.47
C GLU A 412 -30.50 -21.78 -13.92
N ALA A 413 -30.67 -21.60 -15.24
CA ALA A 413 -31.92 -21.16 -15.89
C ALA A 413 -31.66 -20.65 -17.32
N SER A 414 -32.01 -21.45 -18.32
CA SER A 414 -33.00 -21.03 -19.34
C SER A 414 -33.28 -22.17 -20.32
N HIS A 415 -34.47 -22.72 -20.16
CA HIS A 415 -35.15 -23.56 -21.12
C HIS A 415 -35.34 -22.80 -22.45
N LYS A 416 -34.73 -23.28 -23.53
CA LYS A 416 -35.37 -23.31 -24.85
C LYS A 416 -35.04 -24.64 -25.53
N GLN A 417 -36.06 -25.49 -25.58
CA GLN A 417 -36.09 -26.67 -26.42
C GLN A 417 -35.89 -26.27 -27.88
N ASN A 418 -34.99 -26.96 -28.59
CA ASN A 418 -35.35 -27.41 -29.92
C ASN A 418 -34.61 -28.70 -30.28
N MET A 419 -35.40 -29.68 -30.70
CA MET A 419 -34.96 -31.01 -31.07
C MET A 419 -34.15 -30.96 -32.36
N ASN A 420 -33.07 -31.75 -32.46
CA ASN A 420 -33.01 -32.69 -33.57
C ASN A 420 -32.08 -33.88 -33.34
N LYS A 421 -32.53 -34.99 -33.95
CA LYS A 421 -32.13 -36.37 -33.77
C LYS A 421 -30.84 -36.76 -34.52
N LYS A 422 -30.16 -37.74 -33.92
CA LYS A 422 -29.39 -38.89 -34.47
C LYS A 422 -27.84 -38.81 -34.53
N PRO A 423 -27.15 -39.86 -34.03
CA PRO A 423 -25.71 -40.06 -34.17
C PRO A 423 -25.37 -40.99 -35.35
N VAL A 424 -24.22 -40.80 -36.00
CA VAL A 424 -23.61 -41.80 -36.88
C VAL A 424 -22.15 -41.99 -36.47
N GLY A 425 -21.81 -43.22 -36.13
CA GLY A 425 -20.50 -43.62 -35.65
C GLY A 425 -19.47 -43.96 -36.74
N LYS A 426 -18.23 -44.02 -36.28
CA LYS A 426 -17.08 -44.83 -36.74
C LYS A 426 -16.77 -44.84 -38.24
N LYS A 427 -15.55 -44.38 -38.59
CA LYS A 427 -14.51 -45.26 -39.15
C LYS A 427 -13.10 -44.63 -39.15
N ARG A 428 -12.19 -45.37 -38.51
CA ARG A 428 -10.73 -45.32 -38.65
C ARG A 428 -10.33 -45.45 -40.13
N LYS A 429 -9.31 -44.70 -40.56
CA LYS A 429 -8.35 -45.15 -41.58
C LYS A 429 -6.94 -44.74 -41.20
N LYS A 430 -6.14 -45.76 -40.86
CA LYS A 430 -4.67 -45.73 -40.84
C LYS A 430 -4.18 -45.40 -42.26
N ARG A 431 -3.15 -44.56 -42.37
CA ARG A 431 -2.25 -44.55 -43.53
C ARG A 431 -0.83 -44.81 -43.03
N ALA A 432 -0.26 -45.91 -43.49
CA ALA A 432 1.16 -46.23 -43.43
C ALA A 432 1.69 -46.22 -44.87
N ALA A 433 2.88 -45.65 -45.02
CA ALA A 433 3.92 -45.83 -46.03
C ALA A 433 3.54 -45.87 -47.53
N LYS A 434 4.04 -44.87 -48.26
CA LYS A 434 5.17 -45.08 -49.18
C LYS A 434 5.95 -43.79 -49.35
#